data_AF-A0A2E7RUK2-F1
#
_entry.id   AF-A0A2E7RUK2-F1
#
_cell.length_a   1.000
_cell.length_b   1.000
_cell.length_c   1.000
_cell.angle_alpha   90.00
_cell.angle_beta   90.00
_cell.angle_gamma   90.00
#
_symmetry.space_group_name_H-M   'P 1'
#
loop_
_entity.id
_entity.type
_entity.pdbx_description
1 polymer ?
#
loop_
_entity_poly.entity_id
_entity_poly.type
_entity_poly.pdbx_seq_one_letter_code
_entity_poly.pdbx_strand_id
1 'polypeptide(L)'
;MTQKATPQTVLAPFDDVRLESRGRRYELTRSGDRFEVNLVDPDWESAQIGDGRESSAIDREAERHRVTRPVVMTTGSHHVQGYWIPGDRGNLLRQIPWYFHIAEQRWMPREDAFLEPPRSPRHFITWNDNCLTCHSTGGRPGMSETTLEVQTEAAELGISCEACHGAGRKHVARHAAASRVGGSAVTKAVSDSADPTIVNPARLDHRGASRVCGQCHSTFLSPNQQDYLANGYRYRPGDDLSTAFQTVVADSPLHTRMEQLGKPVYWTDGACWVGGREYLGHVDSKCHTVGKMSCLSCHSMHDAPADDQLIRGMRGDQACLQCHTRFTGSRLTQHTHHAAGSTGSRCYNCHMPHTSYALLGAIRSHRVDSPKVVSIRGGGRPNACNLCHLDRSARWASERMVEWYGHKPAELVEEEQTVASWVLLVLQGDPVQRAVAIWHAGWMPARTASGTDWLVPHLAEQLDDVYSVNRWLAWQALKSDPAHVQLAFDFVGPRPGREAVWLRLRKEWASGSEGLDPDLARRTVLVPGEGLDRKRTEKLLLERDYREVSVPE
;
A
#
# COMPACT_ATOMS: atom_id res chain seq x y z
N MET A 1 13.66 5.58 1.31
CA MET A 1 13.07 5.93 2.63
C MET A 1 13.41 7.39 2.94
N THR A 2 14.11 7.75 4.01
CA THR A 2 14.38 9.18 4.38
C THR A 2 15.81 9.60 4.09
N GLN A 3 16.02 10.74 3.45
CA GLN A 3 17.35 11.29 3.14
C GLN A 3 17.36 12.81 3.19
N LYS A 4 18.53 13.42 3.44
CA LYS A 4 18.71 14.87 3.26
C LYS A 4 18.40 15.24 1.81
N ALA A 5 17.78 16.39 1.60
CA ALA A 5 17.52 16.90 0.25
C ALA A 5 18.84 17.37 -0.40
N THR A 6 19.18 16.77 -1.54
CA THR A 6 20.37 17.05 -2.35
C THR A 6 20.03 16.83 -3.83
N PRO A 7 20.83 17.32 -4.78
CA PRO A 7 20.67 17.00 -6.21
C PRO A 7 20.56 15.50 -6.54
N GLN A 8 21.14 14.63 -5.71
CA GLN A 8 21.14 13.18 -5.93
C GLN A 8 19.91 12.50 -5.31
N THR A 9 19.27 13.13 -4.33
CA THR A 9 18.18 12.52 -3.54
C THR A 9 16.81 13.13 -3.83
N VAL A 10 16.75 14.32 -4.44
CA VAL A 10 15.52 14.94 -4.95
C VAL A 10 15.30 14.45 -6.37
N LEU A 11 14.27 13.61 -6.56
CA LEU A 11 13.98 12.99 -7.87
C LEU A 11 12.98 13.79 -8.70
N ALA A 12 12.22 14.68 -8.08
CA ALA A 12 11.25 15.51 -8.78
C ALA A 12 11.89 16.75 -9.41
N PRO A 13 11.30 17.28 -10.49
CA PRO A 13 11.68 18.58 -11.00
C PRO A 13 11.27 19.68 -10.02
N PHE A 14 12.20 20.60 -9.76
CA PHE A 14 12.01 21.82 -8.97
C PHE A 14 12.34 23.08 -9.76
N ASP A 15 12.72 22.97 -11.03
CA ASP A 15 13.11 24.10 -11.87
C ASP A 15 11.86 24.87 -12.35
N ASP A 16 11.47 25.89 -11.58
CA ASP A 16 10.31 26.79 -11.83
C ASP A 16 8.96 26.07 -11.99
N VAL A 17 8.74 25.05 -11.17
CA VAL A 17 7.50 24.26 -11.21
C VAL A 17 6.37 25.00 -10.47
N ARG A 18 5.21 25.10 -11.11
CA ARG A 18 4.00 25.68 -10.54
C ARG A 18 2.93 24.61 -10.38
N LEU A 19 2.48 24.41 -9.15
CA LEU A 19 1.43 23.45 -8.82
C LEU A 19 0.23 24.17 -8.23
N GLU A 20 -0.96 23.65 -8.51
CA GLU A 20 -2.19 24.14 -7.92
C GLU A 20 -3.07 22.96 -7.48
N SER A 21 -3.55 23.00 -6.24
CA SER A 21 -4.57 22.07 -5.76
C SER A 21 -5.52 22.77 -4.80
N ARG A 22 -6.82 22.58 -5.04
CA ARG A 22 -7.91 23.10 -4.20
C ARG A 22 -7.75 24.60 -3.89
N GLY A 23 -7.32 25.42 -4.85
CA GLY A 23 -7.14 26.86 -4.64
C GLY A 23 -5.93 27.23 -3.76
N ARG A 24 -4.89 26.39 -3.72
CA ARG A 24 -3.55 26.76 -3.21
C ARG A 24 -2.54 26.66 -4.32
N ARG A 25 -1.65 27.66 -4.38
CA ARG A 25 -0.54 27.70 -5.33
C ARG A 25 0.76 27.36 -4.63
N TYR A 26 1.57 26.56 -5.31
CA TYR A 26 2.90 26.16 -4.87
C TYR A 26 3.88 26.48 -5.99
N GLU A 27 4.94 27.19 -5.66
CA GLU A 27 6.03 27.50 -6.60
C GLU A 27 7.29 26.84 -6.08
N LEU A 28 7.76 25.84 -6.81
CA LEU A 28 8.94 25.07 -6.47
C LEU A 28 10.08 25.62 -7.32
N THR A 29 11.19 25.94 -6.67
CA THR A 29 12.38 26.50 -7.34
C THR A 29 13.63 25.75 -6.92
N ARG A 30 14.62 25.76 -7.81
CA ARG A 30 15.95 25.21 -7.57
C ARG A 30 17.01 26.24 -7.94
N SER A 31 17.98 26.43 -7.06
CA SER A 31 19.17 27.26 -7.31
C SER A 31 20.42 26.49 -6.89
N GLY A 32 21.12 25.94 -7.88
CA GLY A 32 22.23 25.01 -7.66
C GLY A 32 21.78 23.76 -6.88
N ASP A 33 22.29 23.62 -5.65
CA ASP A 33 22.00 22.50 -4.76
C ASP A 33 20.86 22.79 -3.76
N ARG A 34 20.27 23.99 -3.82
CA ARG A 34 19.19 24.43 -2.93
C ARG A 34 17.84 24.26 -3.63
N PHE A 35 16.89 23.74 -2.87
CA PHE A 35 15.49 23.55 -3.27
C PHE A 35 14.62 24.37 -2.35
N GLU A 36 13.68 25.13 -2.91
CA GLU A 36 12.78 25.98 -2.14
C GLU A 36 11.34 25.80 -2.65
N VAL A 37 10.39 26.04 -1.75
CA VAL A 37 8.97 26.07 -2.09
C VAL A 37 8.36 27.34 -1.51
N ASN A 38 7.61 28.05 -2.34
CA ASN A 38 6.74 29.14 -1.92
C ASN A 38 5.28 28.63 -1.90
N LEU A 39 4.69 28.65 -0.71
CA LEU A 39 3.38 28.06 -0.41
C LEU A 39 2.69 28.85 0.70
N VAL A 40 1.39 28.64 0.87
CA VAL A 40 0.68 29.09 2.09
C VAL A 40 1.30 28.38 3.29
N ASP A 41 1.61 29.14 4.35
CA ASP A 41 2.30 28.61 5.52
C ASP A 41 1.52 27.43 6.12
N PRO A 42 2.09 26.20 6.10
CA PRO A 42 1.40 25.01 6.58
C PRO A 42 1.18 25.04 8.09
N ASP A 43 2.00 25.76 8.87
CA ASP A 43 1.77 25.90 10.31
C ASP A 43 0.58 26.82 10.59
N TRP A 44 0.48 27.94 9.86
CA TRP A 44 -0.69 28.81 9.93
C TRP A 44 -1.97 28.06 9.53
N GLU A 45 -1.97 27.41 8.36
CA GLU A 45 -3.17 26.73 7.84
C GLU A 45 -3.57 25.55 8.73
N SER A 46 -2.59 24.74 9.20
CA SER A 46 -2.84 23.67 10.16
C SER A 46 -3.45 24.19 11.47
N ALA A 47 -3.01 25.35 11.98
CA ALA A 47 -3.59 25.96 13.17
C ALA A 47 -5.04 26.40 12.92
N GLN A 48 -5.32 27.04 11.79
CA GLN A 48 -6.70 27.46 11.46
C GLN A 48 -7.67 26.29 11.35
N ILE A 49 -7.22 25.17 10.76
CA ILE A 49 -8.00 23.93 10.68
C ILE A 49 -8.21 23.34 12.09
N GLY A 50 -7.17 23.36 12.94
CA GLY A 50 -7.24 22.90 14.32
C GLY A 50 -8.24 23.69 15.17
N ASP A 51 -8.35 25.00 14.93
CA ASP A 51 -9.33 25.89 15.57
C ASP A 51 -10.77 25.71 15.03
N GLY A 52 -10.97 24.82 14.06
CA GLY A 52 -12.27 24.56 13.46
C GLY A 52 -12.79 25.70 12.58
N ARG A 53 -11.92 26.57 12.06
CA ARG A 53 -12.34 27.64 11.13
C ARG A 53 -12.88 27.04 9.83
N GLU A 54 -13.95 27.64 9.32
CA GLU A 54 -14.53 27.30 8.02
C GLU A 54 -13.49 27.38 6.88
N SER A 55 -13.41 26.34 6.04
CA SER A 55 -12.45 26.28 4.93
C SER A 55 -12.52 27.50 4.01
N SER A 56 -13.74 28.00 3.74
CA SER A 56 -13.92 29.20 2.90
C SER A 56 -13.33 30.47 3.50
N ALA A 57 -13.27 30.56 4.83
CA ALA A 57 -12.64 31.67 5.52
C ALA A 57 -11.12 31.55 5.43
N ILE A 58 -10.57 30.36 5.66
CA ILE A 58 -9.13 30.07 5.49
C ILE A 58 -8.71 30.43 4.06
N ASP A 59 -9.48 30.00 3.05
CA ASP A 59 -9.16 30.24 1.63
C ASP A 59 -9.06 31.73 1.27
N ARG A 60 -9.89 32.61 1.87
CA ARG A 60 -9.85 34.06 1.62
C ARG A 60 -8.62 34.75 2.20
N GLU A 61 -7.96 34.12 3.17
CA GLU A 61 -6.81 34.70 3.88
C GLU A 61 -5.50 34.04 3.44
N ALA A 62 -5.55 32.79 2.98
CA ALA A 62 -4.41 31.93 2.69
C ALA A 62 -3.28 32.61 1.91
N GLU A 63 -3.59 33.29 0.81
CA GLU A 63 -2.59 33.93 -0.05
C GLU A 63 -1.81 35.07 0.65
N ARG A 64 -2.35 35.67 1.72
CA ARG A 64 -1.62 36.66 2.54
C ARG A 64 -0.62 36.04 3.50
N HIS A 65 -0.71 34.72 3.72
CA HIS A 65 0.14 33.96 4.63
C HIS A 65 1.12 33.06 3.87
N ARG A 66 1.53 33.44 2.66
CA ARG A 66 2.56 32.68 1.93
C ARG A 66 3.94 32.89 2.53
N VAL A 67 4.72 31.83 2.54
CA VAL A 67 6.11 31.78 2.99
C VAL A 67 6.94 31.04 1.94
N THR A 68 8.24 31.36 1.89
CA THR A 68 9.22 30.55 1.15
C THR A 68 10.05 29.79 2.16
N ARG A 69 10.12 28.47 2.01
CA ARG A 69 10.88 27.59 2.92
C ARG A 69 11.79 26.65 2.13
N PRO A 70 13.00 26.35 2.63
CA PRO A 70 13.90 25.40 1.99
C PRO A 70 13.38 23.97 2.17
N VAL A 71 13.56 23.14 1.15
CA VAL A 71 13.36 21.70 1.26
C VAL A 71 14.63 21.09 1.85
N VAL A 72 14.50 20.46 3.01
CA VAL A 72 15.65 19.98 3.80
C VAL A 72 15.78 18.46 3.78
N MET A 73 14.70 17.75 3.47
CA MET A 73 14.65 16.29 3.54
C MET A 73 13.61 15.73 2.57
N THR A 74 13.82 14.48 2.16
CA THR A 74 12.90 13.71 1.34
C THR A 74 12.55 12.40 2.04
N THR A 75 11.32 11.93 1.87
CA THR A 75 10.88 10.59 2.29
C THR A 75 10.17 9.92 1.12
N GLY A 76 10.52 8.68 0.79
CA GLY A 76 9.85 7.97 -0.30
C GLY A 76 10.23 6.51 -0.45
N SER A 77 9.61 5.89 -1.45
CA SER A 77 9.85 4.53 -1.94
C SER A 77 10.44 4.56 -3.35
N HIS A 78 10.49 3.42 -4.04
CA HIS A 78 10.83 3.36 -5.47
C HIS A 78 9.69 3.87 -6.39
N HIS A 79 8.52 4.19 -5.83
CA HIS A 79 7.33 4.62 -6.59
C HIS A 79 7.00 6.10 -6.39
N VAL A 80 7.11 6.62 -5.17
CA VAL A 80 6.71 7.99 -4.82
C VAL A 80 7.71 8.65 -3.86
N GLN A 81 7.83 9.97 -3.95
CA GLN A 81 8.64 10.78 -3.04
C GLN A 81 7.88 12.01 -2.53
N GLY A 82 7.87 12.20 -1.22
CA GLY A 82 7.44 13.40 -0.52
C GLY A 82 8.62 14.21 0.01
N TYR A 83 8.36 15.47 0.34
CA TYR A 83 9.40 16.47 0.65
C TYR A 83 9.05 17.24 1.91
N TRP A 84 10.07 17.61 2.69
CA TRP A 84 9.91 18.23 4.00
C TRP A 84 10.58 19.60 4.08
N ILE A 85 9.88 20.52 4.73
CA ILE A 85 10.32 21.88 5.02
C ILE A 85 10.32 22.14 6.53
N PRO A 86 11.16 23.04 7.05
CA PRO A 86 11.12 23.45 8.45
C PRO A 86 9.75 23.97 8.86
N GLY A 87 9.30 23.63 10.06
CA GLY A 87 8.13 24.20 10.73
C GLY A 87 8.47 25.44 11.57
N ASP A 88 7.51 25.87 12.38
CA ASP A 88 7.61 27.06 13.24
C ASP A 88 8.25 26.81 14.63
N ARG A 89 8.44 25.54 15.02
CA ARG A 89 8.88 25.14 16.36
C ARG A 89 10.10 24.22 16.33
N GLY A 90 11.21 24.69 16.89
CA GLY A 90 12.44 23.90 17.02
C GLY A 90 12.90 23.31 15.68
N ASN A 91 13.07 21.99 15.60
CA ASN A 91 13.38 21.27 14.36
C ASN A 91 12.19 20.47 13.80
N LEU A 92 10.96 20.92 14.05
CA LEU A 92 9.75 20.38 13.43
C LEU A 92 9.86 20.44 11.91
N LEU A 93 9.37 19.40 11.22
CA LEU A 93 9.33 19.32 9.77
C LEU A 93 7.89 19.11 9.29
N ARG A 94 7.45 19.96 8.37
CA ARG A 94 6.16 19.87 7.68
C ARG A 94 6.32 19.28 6.29
N GLN A 95 5.36 18.46 5.91
CA GLN A 95 5.28 17.96 4.55
C GLN A 95 4.86 19.07 3.57
N ILE A 96 5.52 19.15 2.41
CA ILE A 96 4.93 19.78 1.23
C ILE A 96 3.79 18.87 0.78
N PRO A 97 2.53 19.34 0.68
CA PRO A 97 1.34 18.49 0.47
C PRO A 97 1.21 17.98 -0.98
N TRP A 98 2.32 17.45 -1.51
CA TRP A 98 2.47 16.91 -2.84
C TRP A 98 3.43 15.72 -2.82
N TYR A 99 3.09 14.69 -3.58
CA TYR A 99 3.94 13.56 -3.87
C TYR A 99 4.38 13.59 -5.32
N PHE A 100 5.62 13.21 -5.58
CA PHE A 100 6.11 12.97 -6.92
C PHE A 100 6.08 11.48 -7.23
N HIS A 101 5.26 11.07 -8.21
CA HIS A 101 5.25 9.72 -8.74
C HIS A 101 6.40 9.54 -9.75
N ILE A 102 7.31 8.63 -9.44
CA ILE A 102 8.59 8.48 -10.13
C ILE A 102 8.39 7.92 -11.54
N ALA A 103 7.62 6.84 -11.71
CA ALA A 103 7.47 6.20 -13.02
C ALA A 103 6.65 7.04 -14.02
N GLU A 104 5.70 7.85 -13.54
CA GLU A 104 4.89 8.74 -14.39
C GLU A 104 5.45 10.17 -14.44
N GLN A 105 6.56 10.43 -13.75
CA GLN A 105 7.22 11.73 -13.67
C GLN A 105 6.23 12.87 -13.36
N ARG A 106 5.39 12.66 -12.34
CA ARG A 106 4.19 13.47 -12.11
C ARG A 106 4.02 13.87 -10.66
N TRP A 107 3.73 15.15 -10.44
CA TRP A 107 3.26 15.67 -9.16
C TRP A 107 1.78 15.33 -8.93
N MET A 108 1.47 14.87 -7.72
CA MET A 108 0.13 14.51 -7.26
C MET A 108 -0.16 15.22 -5.94
N PRO A 109 -1.32 15.88 -5.78
CA PRO A 109 -1.72 16.39 -4.47
C PRO A 109 -1.78 15.24 -3.47
N ARG A 110 -1.41 15.51 -2.21
CA ARG A 110 -1.34 14.48 -1.17
C ARG A 110 -2.69 13.78 -0.95
N GLU A 111 -3.78 14.53 -0.97
CA GLU A 111 -5.16 14.02 -0.87
C GLU A 111 -5.56 13.07 -2.01
N ASP A 112 -4.84 13.11 -3.14
CA ASP A 112 -5.13 12.31 -4.33
C ASP A 112 -4.11 11.17 -4.54
N ALA A 113 -3.03 11.17 -3.74
CA ALA A 113 -1.97 10.16 -3.76
C ALA A 113 -2.26 8.95 -2.86
N PHE A 114 -3.30 9.03 -2.02
CA PHE A 114 -3.75 7.96 -1.13
C PHE A 114 -5.25 7.72 -1.28
N LEU A 115 -5.71 6.56 -0.83
CA LEU A 115 -7.12 6.24 -0.87
C LEU A 115 -7.82 7.04 0.22
N GLU A 116 -8.39 8.19 -0.15
CA GLU A 116 -9.09 9.09 0.77
C GLU A 116 -10.46 9.47 0.23
N PRO A 117 -11.46 9.68 1.13
CA PRO A 117 -12.77 10.13 0.74
C PRO A 117 -12.73 11.43 -0.08
N PRO A 118 -13.67 11.60 -1.02
CA PRO A 118 -13.79 12.86 -1.74
C PRO A 118 -14.00 13.99 -0.73
N ARG A 119 -13.29 15.12 -0.91
CA ARG A 119 -13.37 16.31 -0.03
C ARG A 119 -12.82 16.12 1.39
N SER A 120 -12.03 15.09 1.67
CA SER A 120 -11.24 15.05 2.92
C SER A 120 -10.52 16.38 3.15
N PRO A 121 -10.47 16.94 4.37
CA PRO A 121 -9.82 18.22 4.61
C PRO A 121 -8.33 18.15 4.24
N ARG A 122 -7.71 19.31 3.97
CA ARG A 122 -6.25 19.35 3.86
C ARG A 122 -5.64 18.90 5.18
N HIS A 123 -4.53 18.17 5.08
CA HIS A 123 -3.80 17.68 6.23
C HIS A 123 -2.30 17.86 6.01
N PHE A 124 -1.60 18.31 7.05
CA PHE A 124 -0.18 18.58 7.02
C PHE A 124 0.54 17.64 7.97
N ILE A 125 1.16 16.60 7.40
CA ILE A 125 1.92 15.62 8.17
C ILE A 125 3.15 16.29 8.79
N THR A 126 3.44 15.89 10.03
CA THR A 126 4.68 16.22 10.74
C THR A 126 5.59 15.00 10.70
N TRP A 127 6.80 15.12 10.18
CA TRP A 127 7.70 13.95 10.06
C TRP A 127 8.10 13.39 11.43
N ASN A 128 8.32 14.30 12.38
CA ASN A 128 8.93 14.06 13.69
C ASN A 128 8.18 13.05 14.57
N ASP A 129 6.86 12.91 14.38
CA ASP A 129 6.03 11.96 15.13
C ASP A 129 5.32 10.94 14.23
N ASN A 130 5.00 11.27 12.98
CA ASN A 130 4.29 10.37 12.07
C ASN A 130 5.24 9.39 11.35
N CYS A 131 6.40 9.87 10.89
CA CYS A 131 7.29 9.09 10.03
C CYS A 131 8.55 8.59 10.75
N LEU A 132 8.97 9.29 11.81
CA LEU A 132 10.24 9.07 12.52
C LEU A 132 10.44 7.62 12.94
N THR A 133 9.41 7.00 13.55
CA THR A 133 9.51 5.64 14.11
C THR A 133 9.88 4.61 13.05
N CYS A 134 9.31 4.71 11.85
CA CYS A 134 9.50 3.69 10.81
C CYS A 134 10.58 4.08 9.80
N HIS A 135 10.94 5.35 9.67
CA HIS A 135 11.82 5.84 8.61
C HIS A 135 13.12 6.49 9.14
N SER A 136 13.52 6.13 10.37
CA SER A 136 14.79 6.47 10.98
C SER A 136 15.30 5.33 11.87
N THR A 137 16.53 5.43 12.34
CA THR A 137 17.08 4.51 13.34
C THR A 137 17.36 5.26 14.64
N GLY A 138 16.84 4.73 15.76
CA GLY A 138 17.01 5.35 17.07
C GLY A 138 16.31 6.71 17.21
N GLY A 139 15.18 6.89 16.53
CA GLY A 139 14.43 8.14 16.52
C GLY A 139 13.78 8.49 17.87
N ARG A 140 13.91 9.74 18.28
CA ARG A 140 13.22 10.36 19.43
C ARG A 140 12.56 11.67 18.98
N PRO A 141 11.22 11.81 19.05
CA PRO A 141 10.57 13.05 18.60
C PRO A 141 10.99 14.28 19.43
N GLY A 142 11.15 14.13 20.75
CA GLY A 142 11.74 15.16 21.60
C GLY A 142 10.88 16.42 21.74
N MET A 143 9.57 16.25 21.81
CA MET A 143 8.61 17.33 22.01
C MET A 143 8.54 17.72 23.49
N SER A 144 8.74 19.00 23.78
CA SER A 144 8.56 19.60 25.10
C SER A 144 7.08 19.61 25.49
N GLU A 145 6.75 19.11 26.68
CA GLU A 145 5.36 19.09 27.16
C GLU A 145 4.81 20.48 27.49
N THR A 146 5.71 21.45 27.78
CA THR A 146 5.32 22.79 28.22
C THR A 146 5.30 23.80 27.08
N THR A 147 6.31 23.75 26.21
CA THR A 147 6.49 24.73 25.11
C THR A 147 6.03 24.19 23.76
N LEU A 148 5.80 22.87 23.65
CA LEU A 148 5.54 22.17 22.38
C LEU A 148 6.67 22.32 21.35
N GLU A 149 7.84 22.83 21.76
CA GLU A 149 9.04 22.85 20.93
C GLU A 149 9.54 21.43 20.66
N VAL A 150 10.00 21.19 19.43
CA VAL A 150 10.47 19.87 18.99
C VAL A 150 12.00 19.89 18.87
N GLN A 151 12.65 18.93 19.51
CA GLN A 151 14.09 18.67 19.41
C GLN A 151 14.31 17.19 19.05
N THR A 152 13.90 16.84 17.83
CA THR A 152 14.00 15.49 17.31
C THR A 152 15.44 15.08 17.08
N GLU A 153 15.75 13.86 17.51
CA GLU A 153 17.05 13.21 17.32
C GLU A 153 16.83 11.87 16.61
N ALA A 154 17.77 11.51 15.74
CA ALA A 154 17.87 10.18 15.18
C ALA A 154 19.36 9.82 15.09
N ALA A 155 19.70 8.56 15.36
CA ALA A 155 21.08 8.11 15.17
C ALA A 155 21.45 8.14 13.69
N GLU A 156 20.53 7.69 12.83
CA GLU A 156 20.67 7.68 11.38
C GLU A 156 19.31 7.93 10.70
N LEU A 157 19.33 8.55 9.51
CA LEU A 157 18.15 8.65 8.66
C LEU A 157 17.97 7.36 7.86
N GLY A 158 16.74 6.88 7.76
CA GLY A 158 16.44 5.58 7.18
C GLY A 158 16.69 4.42 8.15
N ILE A 159 16.52 3.21 7.62
CA ILE A 159 16.64 1.97 8.38
C ILE A 159 18.08 1.47 8.25
N SER A 160 18.85 1.56 9.34
CA SER A 160 20.23 1.11 9.43
C SER A 160 20.35 -0.17 10.25
N CYS A 161 21.59 -0.66 10.46
CA CYS A 161 21.87 -1.93 11.14
C CYS A 161 21.16 -2.04 12.50
N GLU A 162 21.19 -0.96 13.30
CA GLU A 162 20.68 -0.98 14.67
C GLU A 162 19.16 -1.04 14.75
N ALA A 163 18.43 -0.73 13.67
CA ALA A 163 16.98 -0.87 13.62
C ALA A 163 16.55 -2.34 13.75
N CYS A 164 17.35 -3.28 13.22
CA CYS A 164 17.07 -4.72 13.29
C CYS A 164 17.95 -5.46 14.31
N HIS A 165 19.15 -4.96 14.59
CA HIS A 165 20.13 -5.62 15.46
C HIS A 165 20.20 -5.02 16.87
N GLY A 166 19.53 -3.90 17.12
CA GLY A 166 19.62 -3.13 18.36
C GLY A 166 20.92 -2.33 18.45
N ALA A 167 21.05 -1.55 19.53
CA ALA A 167 22.20 -0.66 19.72
C ALA A 167 23.54 -1.44 19.83
N GLY A 168 24.47 -1.18 18.90
CA GLY A 168 25.72 -1.92 18.71
C GLY A 168 26.89 -1.45 19.57
N ARG A 169 26.74 -0.39 20.38
CA ARG A 169 27.85 0.19 21.18
C ARG A 169 28.59 -0.87 22.02
N LYS A 170 27.86 -1.75 22.71
CA LYS A 170 28.46 -2.81 23.55
C LYS A 170 29.19 -3.85 22.70
N HIS A 171 28.61 -4.21 21.56
CA HIS A 171 29.20 -5.13 20.59
C HIS A 171 30.51 -4.59 20.02
N VAL A 172 30.51 -3.36 19.52
CA VAL A 172 31.73 -2.71 19.01
C VAL A 172 32.80 -2.63 20.08
N ALA A 173 32.45 -2.24 21.31
CA ALA A 173 33.41 -2.17 22.43
C ALA A 173 34.02 -3.55 22.75
N ARG A 174 33.19 -4.61 22.79
CA ARG A 174 33.64 -5.98 23.05
C ARG A 174 34.65 -6.46 22.01
N HIS A 175 34.35 -6.29 20.71
CA HIS A 175 35.23 -6.76 19.64
C HIS A 175 36.47 -5.89 19.44
N ALA A 176 36.37 -4.58 19.70
CA ALA A 176 37.53 -3.70 19.74
C ALA A 176 38.51 -4.08 20.87
N ALA A 177 37.99 -4.45 22.05
CA ALA A 177 38.82 -4.92 23.15
C ALA A 177 39.46 -6.28 22.82
N ALA A 178 38.71 -7.22 22.23
CA ALA A 178 39.23 -8.53 21.82
C ALA A 178 40.34 -8.43 20.76
N SER A 179 40.19 -7.52 19.79
CA SER A 179 41.18 -7.29 18.72
C SER A 179 42.51 -6.73 19.26
N ARG A 180 42.49 -6.01 20.39
CA ARG A 180 43.70 -5.45 21.03
C ARG A 180 44.52 -6.49 21.82
N VAL A 181 43.93 -7.63 22.17
CA VAL A 181 44.57 -8.67 23.01
C VAL A 181 45.34 -9.71 22.16
N GLY A 182 45.33 -9.60 20.83
CA GLY A 182 46.35 -10.23 19.95
C GLY A 182 46.42 -11.76 19.93
N GLY A 183 45.31 -12.47 20.17
CA GLY A 183 45.30 -13.95 20.18
C GLY A 183 44.28 -14.57 19.22
N SER A 184 44.78 -15.25 18.18
CA SER A 184 44.03 -16.12 17.24
C SER A 184 43.08 -17.12 17.95
N ALA A 185 43.39 -17.52 19.19
CA ALA A 185 42.57 -18.42 20.00
C ALA A 185 41.37 -17.72 20.67
N VAL A 186 41.47 -16.42 21.00
CA VAL A 186 40.36 -15.64 21.59
C VAL A 186 39.33 -15.27 20.52
N THR A 187 39.78 -14.97 19.31
CA THR A 187 38.90 -14.71 18.15
C THR A 187 38.03 -15.91 17.77
N LYS A 188 38.49 -17.14 18.01
CA LYS A 188 37.72 -18.39 17.76
C LYS A 188 36.73 -18.72 18.88
N ALA A 189 37.10 -18.49 20.14
CA ALA A 189 36.17 -18.69 21.27
C ALA A 189 35.03 -17.65 21.30
N VAL A 190 35.28 -16.43 20.79
CA VAL A 190 34.27 -15.38 20.61
C VAL A 190 33.41 -15.61 19.35
N SER A 191 33.90 -16.34 18.33
CA SER A 191 33.11 -16.65 17.13
C SER A 191 32.07 -17.76 17.32
N ASP A 192 32.36 -18.74 18.20
CA ASP A 192 31.55 -19.96 18.33
C ASP A 192 30.42 -19.82 19.37
N SER A 193 30.45 -18.80 20.23
CA SER A 193 29.36 -18.45 21.14
C SER A 193 28.54 -17.30 20.57
N ALA A 194 27.20 -17.37 20.69
CA ALA A 194 26.34 -16.29 20.23
C ALA A 194 26.65 -15.01 21.03
N ASP A 195 27.25 -14.01 20.38
CA ASP A 195 27.54 -12.71 21.01
C ASP A 195 26.26 -12.10 21.61
N PRO A 196 26.13 -12.02 22.94
CA PRO A 196 24.89 -11.56 23.59
C PRO A 196 24.77 -10.04 23.57
N THR A 197 25.76 -9.32 23.03
CA THR A 197 25.79 -7.86 23.05
C THR A 197 25.11 -7.21 21.84
N ILE A 198 24.66 -8.02 20.88
CA ILE A 198 23.90 -7.59 19.70
C ILE A 198 22.88 -8.65 19.31
N VAL A 199 21.71 -8.24 18.86
CA VAL A 199 20.68 -9.17 18.40
C VAL A 199 21.03 -9.63 16.99
N ASN A 200 20.86 -10.92 16.70
CA ASN A 200 20.87 -11.41 15.33
C ASN A 200 19.49 -12.01 15.03
N PRO A 201 18.66 -11.36 14.20
CA PRO A 201 17.32 -11.84 13.86
C PRO A 201 17.29 -13.30 13.36
N ALA A 202 18.34 -13.77 12.68
CA ALA A 202 18.43 -15.16 12.20
C ALA A 202 18.65 -16.20 13.31
N ARG A 203 19.02 -15.76 14.52
CA ARG A 203 19.17 -16.61 15.72
C ARG A 203 17.92 -16.59 16.61
N LEU A 204 16.95 -15.71 16.33
CA LEU A 204 15.67 -15.70 17.02
C LEU A 204 14.78 -16.84 16.50
N ASP A 205 13.80 -17.24 17.30
CA ASP A 205 12.73 -18.07 16.75
C ASP A 205 11.87 -17.28 15.74
N HIS A 206 11.02 -17.97 15.01
CA HIS A 206 10.16 -17.36 13.98
C HIS A 206 9.28 -16.22 14.50
N ARG A 207 8.92 -16.21 15.80
CA ARG A 207 8.11 -15.15 16.41
C ARG A 207 8.97 -13.93 16.68
N GLY A 208 10.11 -14.10 17.34
CA GLY A 208 11.08 -13.05 17.59
C GLY A 208 11.56 -12.40 16.29
N ALA A 209 11.95 -13.21 15.30
CA ALA A 209 12.39 -12.71 13.99
C ALA A 209 11.30 -11.90 13.26
N SER A 210 10.02 -12.33 13.34
CA SER A 210 8.92 -11.59 12.72
C SER A 210 8.65 -10.26 13.42
N ARG A 211 8.77 -10.20 14.76
CA ARG A 211 8.56 -8.97 15.55
C ARG A 211 9.56 -7.87 15.22
N VAL A 212 10.80 -8.23 14.88
CA VAL A 212 11.81 -7.26 14.40
C VAL A 212 11.30 -6.47 13.20
N CYS A 213 10.56 -7.12 12.29
CA CYS A 213 9.96 -6.47 11.13
C CYS A 213 8.64 -5.75 11.51
N GLY A 214 7.86 -6.35 12.42
CA GLY A 214 6.58 -5.84 12.90
C GLY A 214 6.65 -4.51 13.66
N GLN A 215 7.83 -4.06 14.09
CA GLN A 215 7.99 -2.72 14.68
C GLN A 215 7.71 -1.59 13.68
N CYS A 216 7.76 -1.87 12.37
CA CYS A 216 7.44 -0.93 11.29
C CYS A 216 6.35 -1.45 10.36
N HIS A 217 6.41 -2.74 9.98
CA HIS A 217 5.47 -3.37 9.05
C HIS A 217 4.17 -3.81 9.71
N SER A 218 3.62 -2.99 10.62
CA SER A 218 2.41 -3.25 11.39
C SER A 218 1.63 -1.97 11.63
N THR A 219 0.34 -2.07 11.94
CA THR A 219 -0.46 -0.92 12.33
C THR A 219 -0.50 -0.90 13.85
N PHE A 220 -0.04 0.20 14.44
CA PHE A 220 0.02 0.32 15.89
C PHE A 220 -0.23 1.75 16.35
N LEU A 221 -0.56 1.89 17.63
CA LEU A 221 -0.58 3.15 18.36
C LEU A 221 0.39 3.11 19.54
N SER A 222 0.78 4.29 20.02
CA SER A 222 1.46 4.37 21.32
C SER A 222 0.48 4.09 22.46
N PRO A 223 0.83 3.23 23.44
CA PRO A 223 0.08 3.10 24.69
C PRO A 223 0.01 4.41 25.50
N ASN A 224 1.00 5.29 25.32
CA ASN A 224 1.07 6.62 25.93
C ASN A 224 1.60 7.62 24.89
N GLN A 225 0.68 8.35 24.25
CA GLN A 225 1.04 9.30 23.19
C GLN A 225 1.96 10.41 23.71
N GLN A 226 1.75 10.87 24.94
CA GLN A 226 2.54 11.95 25.54
C GLN A 226 3.99 11.50 25.77
N ASP A 227 4.21 10.31 26.35
CA ASP A 227 5.56 9.75 26.52
C ASP A 227 6.23 9.48 25.16
N TYR A 228 5.48 9.02 24.16
CA TYR A 228 6.03 8.86 22.81
C TYR A 228 6.52 10.18 22.21
N LEU A 229 5.71 11.24 22.28
CA LEU A 229 6.10 12.55 21.75
C LEU A 229 7.34 13.12 22.46
N ALA A 230 7.51 12.87 23.75
CA ALA A 230 8.71 13.30 24.48
C ALA A 230 9.94 12.41 24.22
N ASN A 231 9.77 11.09 24.24
CA ASN A 231 10.87 10.12 24.44
C ASN A 231 10.99 9.05 23.34
N GLY A 232 10.01 8.92 22.45
CA GLY A 232 9.95 7.87 21.44
C GLY A 232 9.65 6.48 22.02
N TYR A 233 9.62 5.48 21.14
CA TYR A 233 9.40 4.09 21.56
C TYR A 233 10.65 3.48 22.22
N ARG A 234 10.43 2.67 23.26
CA ARG A 234 11.51 1.98 24.00
C ARG A 234 11.76 0.55 23.51
N TYR A 235 11.21 0.19 22.34
CA TYR A 235 11.37 -1.12 21.74
C TYR A 235 12.84 -1.47 21.49
N ARG A 236 13.20 -2.73 21.73
CA ARG A 236 14.46 -3.31 21.25
C ARG A 236 14.16 -4.50 20.34
N PRO A 237 14.89 -4.66 19.22
CA PRO A 237 14.68 -5.80 18.34
C PRO A 237 14.74 -7.12 19.08
N GLY A 238 13.71 -7.95 18.91
CA GLY A 238 13.56 -9.23 19.60
C GLY A 238 12.65 -9.17 20.83
N ASP A 239 12.36 -7.99 21.37
CA ASP A 239 11.34 -7.82 22.41
C ASP A 239 9.94 -8.12 21.87
N ASP A 240 8.99 -8.32 22.78
CA ASP A 240 7.58 -8.36 22.43
C ASP A 240 7.09 -6.96 22.04
N LEU A 241 6.40 -6.84 20.90
CA LEU A 241 5.89 -5.56 20.40
C LEU A 241 4.95 -4.90 21.43
N SER A 242 4.20 -5.68 22.21
CA SER A 242 3.27 -5.15 23.22
C SER A 242 3.94 -4.35 24.34
N THR A 243 5.26 -4.46 24.49
CA THR A 243 6.03 -3.67 25.46
C THR A 243 6.14 -2.19 25.08
N ALA A 244 5.96 -1.87 23.80
CA ALA A 244 6.08 -0.51 23.27
C ALA A 244 4.89 -0.08 22.40
N PHE A 245 4.13 -1.01 21.83
CA PHE A 245 3.12 -0.77 20.80
C PHE A 245 1.77 -1.39 21.15
N GLN A 246 0.68 -0.68 20.89
CA GLN A 246 -0.67 -1.25 20.81
C GLN A 246 -0.94 -1.63 19.35
N THR A 247 -0.72 -2.89 18.99
CA THR A 247 -0.94 -3.37 17.62
C THR A 247 -2.44 -3.52 17.32
N VAL A 248 -2.86 -3.09 16.13
CA VAL A 248 -4.24 -3.19 15.64
C VAL A 248 -4.47 -4.58 15.07
N VAL A 249 -5.02 -5.49 15.86
CA VAL A 249 -5.42 -6.85 15.42
C VAL A 249 -6.91 -6.90 15.05
N ALA A 250 -7.31 -7.79 14.13
CA ALA A 250 -8.63 -7.80 13.47
C ALA A 250 -9.84 -7.79 14.44
N ASP A 251 -9.73 -8.40 15.61
CA ASP A 251 -10.83 -8.47 16.59
C ASP A 251 -10.61 -7.59 17.82
N SER A 252 -9.65 -6.65 17.76
CA SER A 252 -9.36 -5.75 18.88
C SER A 252 -10.37 -4.59 18.96
N PRO A 253 -10.65 -4.07 20.17
CA PRO A 253 -11.41 -2.83 20.33
C PRO A 253 -10.81 -1.64 19.57
N LEU A 254 -9.48 -1.66 19.38
CA LEU A 254 -8.78 -0.65 18.61
C LEU A 254 -9.12 -0.74 17.11
N HIS A 255 -9.18 -1.96 16.55
CA HIS A 255 -9.64 -2.14 15.17
C HIS A 255 -11.08 -1.68 14.99
N THR A 256 -12.00 -2.07 15.88
CA THR A 256 -13.40 -1.61 15.83
C THR A 256 -13.51 -0.09 15.85
N ARG A 257 -12.71 0.59 16.68
CA ARG A 257 -12.65 2.06 16.69
C ARG A 257 -12.15 2.62 15.36
N MET A 258 -11.12 2.03 14.75
CA MET A 258 -10.60 2.47 13.46
C MET A 258 -11.62 2.27 12.33
N GLU A 259 -12.35 1.15 12.32
CA GLU A 259 -13.44 0.93 11.35
C GLU A 259 -14.54 1.99 11.48
N GLN A 260 -14.94 2.34 12.70
CA GLN A 260 -15.92 3.41 12.95
C GLN A 260 -15.45 4.79 12.47
N LEU A 261 -14.14 5.00 12.39
CA LEU A 261 -13.51 6.21 11.84
C LEU A 261 -13.28 6.14 10.33
N GLY A 262 -13.78 5.11 9.65
CA GLY A 262 -13.58 4.91 8.21
C GLY A 262 -12.15 4.52 7.85
N LYS A 263 -11.40 3.92 8.77
CA LYS A 263 -10.02 3.45 8.57
C LYS A 263 -9.86 1.93 8.79
N PRO A 264 -10.66 1.08 8.12
CA PRO A 264 -10.52 -0.36 8.26
C PRO A 264 -9.12 -0.83 7.86
N VAL A 265 -8.61 -1.85 8.56
CA VAL A 265 -7.28 -2.45 8.29
C VAL A 265 -7.40 -3.85 7.70
N TYR A 266 -8.55 -4.48 7.91
CA TYR A 266 -8.82 -5.87 7.60
C TYR A 266 -10.03 -6.02 6.68
N TRP A 267 -9.98 -7.06 5.85
CA TRP A 267 -11.16 -7.56 5.18
C TRP A 267 -12.07 -8.23 6.22
N THR A 268 -13.33 -8.50 5.85
CA THR A 268 -14.30 -9.16 6.75
C THR A 268 -13.89 -10.57 7.19
N ASP A 269 -12.92 -11.21 6.50
CA ASP A 269 -12.36 -12.50 6.88
C ASP A 269 -11.08 -12.42 7.74
N GLY A 270 -10.70 -11.21 8.16
CA GLY A 270 -9.54 -10.93 9.01
C GLY A 270 -8.20 -10.89 8.25
N ALA A 271 -8.19 -10.95 6.92
CA ALA A 271 -6.98 -10.72 6.15
C ALA A 271 -6.64 -9.21 6.11
N CYS A 272 -5.42 -8.84 6.51
CA CYS A 272 -4.96 -7.45 6.43
C CYS A 272 -4.82 -7.02 4.97
N TRP A 273 -5.40 -5.88 4.63
CA TRP A 273 -5.36 -5.35 3.26
C TRP A 273 -4.57 -4.05 3.13
N VAL A 274 -4.14 -3.44 4.23
CA VAL A 274 -3.28 -2.26 4.16
C VAL A 274 -1.85 -2.74 3.90
N GLY A 275 -1.24 -2.31 2.79
CA GLY A 275 0.17 -2.61 2.53
C GLY A 275 1.13 -1.79 3.40
N GLY A 276 2.37 -2.25 3.53
CA GLY A 276 3.30 -1.78 4.55
C GLY A 276 2.92 -2.24 5.96
N ARG A 277 1.97 -3.19 6.09
CA ARG A 277 1.45 -3.75 7.35
C ARG A 277 1.46 -5.29 7.33
N GLU A 278 2.36 -5.87 6.54
CA GLU A 278 2.43 -7.30 6.21
C GLU A 278 2.56 -8.20 7.44
N TYR A 279 3.15 -7.71 8.53
CA TYR A 279 3.27 -8.44 9.79
C TYR A 279 1.90 -8.92 10.28
N LEU A 280 0.86 -8.07 10.19
CA LEU A 280 -0.49 -8.37 10.64
C LEU A 280 -1.10 -9.57 9.89
N GLY A 281 -0.86 -9.68 8.58
CA GLY A 281 -1.32 -10.84 7.80
C GLY A 281 -0.47 -12.08 8.03
N HIS A 282 0.86 -11.90 8.11
CA HIS A 282 1.82 -12.99 8.27
C HIS A 282 1.61 -13.74 9.59
N VAL A 283 1.50 -13.04 10.72
CA VAL A 283 1.40 -13.68 12.04
C VAL A 283 0.12 -14.46 12.26
N ASP A 284 -0.93 -14.18 11.50
CA ASP A 284 -2.18 -14.93 11.54
C ASP A 284 -2.22 -16.13 10.57
N SER A 285 -1.20 -16.27 9.73
CA SER A 285 -1.12 -17.36 8.75
C SER A 285 -0.78 -18.69 9.43
N LYS A 286 -1.33 -19.81 8.94
CA LYS A 286 -1.00 -21.15 9.48
C LYS A 286 0.48 -21.50 9.33
N CYS A 287 1.14 -20.95 8.31
CA CYS A 287 2.59 -21.07 8.12
C CYS A 287 3.38 -20.50 9.32
N HIS A 288 2.85 -19.48 10.01
CA HIS A 288 3.43 -18.90 11.22
C HIS A 288 2.87 -19.54 12.51
N THR A 289 1.55 -19.70 12.62
CA THR A 289 0.92 -20.15 13.87
C THR A 289 1.10 -21.64 14.15
N VAL A 290 1.19 -22.46 13.10
CA VAL A 290 1.41 -23.92 13.18
C VAL A 290 2.82 -24.28 12.71
N GLY A 291 3.29 -23.62 11.65
CA GLY A 291 4.65 -23.77 11.13
C GLY A 291 5.68 -22.94 11.90
N LYS A 292 6.81 -22.66 11.24
CA LYS A 292 7.88 -21.81 11.78
C LYS A 292 8.25 -20.69 10.79
N MET A 293 7.30 -20.27 9.95
CA MET A 293 7.55 -19.22 8.96
C MET A 293 7.79 -17.88 9.67
N SER A 294 8.81 -17.16 9.21
CA SER A 294 9.08 -15.77 9.58
C SER A 294 9.28 -14.93 8.31
N CYS A 295 9.43 -13.62 8.45
CA CYS A 295 9.79 -12.74 7.34
C CYS A 295 11.09 -13.21 6.65
N LEU A 296 12.05 -13.70 7.43
CA LEU A 296 13.34 -14.22 6.95
C LEU A 296 13.26 -15.58 6.25
N SER A 297 12.08 -16.22 6.21
CA SER A 297 11.86 -17.42 5.40
C SER A 297 11.80 -17.10 3.90
N CYS A 298 11.53 -15.84 3.53
CA CYS A 298 11.42 -15.38 2.16
C CYS A 298 12.31 -14.17 1.85
N HIS A 299 12.56 -13.30 2.84
CA HIS A 299 13.31 -12.06 2.68
C HIS A 299 14.74 -12.14 3.23
N SER A 300 15.65 -11.35 2.62
CA SER A 300 17.02 -11.11 3.10
C SER A 300 17.31 -9.62 3.08
N MET A 301 17.88 -9.12 4.17
CA MET A 301 18.18 -7.69 4.34
C MET A 301 19.58 -7.27 3.87
N HIS A 302 20.45 -8.25 3.59
CA HIS A 302 21.86 -7.98 3.23
C HIS A 302 22.24 -8.50 1.84
N ASP A 303 21.59 -9.58 1.38
CA ASP A 303 21.98 -10.31 0.17
C ASP A 303 20.81 -10.48 -0.80
N ALA A 304 19.99 -9.44 -0.94
CA ALA A 304 18.88 -9.39 -1.88
C ALA A 304 18.88 -8.05 -2.64
N PRO A 305 18.30 -8.02 -3.87
CA PRO A 305 17.96 -6.76 -4.52
C PRO A 305 17.13 -5.86 -3.59
N ALA A 306 17.31 -4.55 -3.68
CA ALA A 306 16.58 -3.60 -2.86
C ALA A 306 15.06 -3.67 -3.10
N ASP A 307 14.64 -4.05 -4.31
CA ASP A 307 13.23 -4.31 -4.64
C ASP A 307 12.75 -5.61 -3.97
N ASP A 308 11.71 -5.48 -3.14
CA ASP A 308 11.10 -6.53 -2.33
C ASP A 308 12.02 -7.25 -1.32
N GLN A 309 13.35 -7.12 -1.42
CA GLN A 309 14.32 -7.76 -0.55
C GLN A 309 14.14 -9.28 -0.46
N LEU A 310 13.74 -9.92 -1.56
CA LEU A 310 13.51 -11.36 -1.61
C LEU A 310 14.81 -12.14 -1.77
N ILE A 311 14.96 -13.22 -1.00
CA ILE A 311 16.01 -14.22 -1.22
C ILE A 311 15.88 -14.78 -2.63
N ARG A 312 17.02 -15.08 -3.27
CA ARG A 312 17.05 -15.69 -4.60
C ARG A 312 16.14 -16.92 -4.67
N GLY A 313 15.21 -16.91 -5.63
CA GLY A 313 14.24 -18.00 -5.85
C GLY A 313 12.91 -17.81 -5.11
N MET A 314 12.84 -16.95 -4.09
CA MET A 314 11.62 -16.71 -3.31
C MET A 314 10.57 -15.85 -4.03
N ARG A 315 10.88 -15.33 -5.23
CA ARG A 315 9.86 -14.75 -6.12
C ARG A 315 8.96 -15.82 -6.78
N GLY A 316 9.41 -17.07 -6.83
CA GLY A 316 8.67 -18.20 -7.38
C GLY A 316 8.28 -19.23 -6.32
N ASP A 317 7.63 -20.30 -6.75
CA ASP A 317 7.00 -21.29 -5.85
C ASP A 317 7.97 -22.01 -4.91
N GLN A 318 9.28 -21.87 -5.12
CA GLN A 318 10.30 -22.33 -4.16
C GLN A 318 10.03 -21.82 -2.75
N ALA A 319 9.52 -20.59 -2.59
CA ALA A 319 9.16 -20.06 -1.28
C ALA A 319 8.19 -20.98 -0.50
N CYS A 320 7.20 -21.54 -1.18
CA CYS A 320 6.23 -22.45 -0.60
C CYS A 320 6.80 -23.87 -0.48
N LEU A 321 7.54 -24.31 -1.51
CA LEU A 321 8.06 -25.69 -1.61
C LEU A 321 9.14 -26.01 -0.58
N GLN A 322 9.72 -25.02 0.11
CA GLN A 322 10.57 -25.21 1.30
C GLN A 322 9.91 -26.12 2.33
N CYS A 323 8.60 -25.97 2.54
CA CYS A 323 7.83 -26.81 3.48
C CYS A 323 6.81 -27.70 2.76
N HIS A 324 6.36 -27.32 1.57
CA HIS A 324 5.31 -28.00 0.82
C HIS A 324 5.84 -28.87 -0.32
N THR A 325 6.90 -29.64 -0.06
CA THR A 325 7.64 -30.47 -1.05
C THR A 325 6.75 -31.46 -1.83
N ARG A 326 5.60 -31.82 -1.28
CA ARG A 326 4.63 -32.73 -1.91
C ARG A 326 3.97 -32.15 -3.17
N PHE A 327 3.94 -30.83 -3.38
CA PHE A 327 3.26 -30.21 -4.52
C PHE A 327 4.18 -29.97 -5.72
N THR A 328 5.12 -30.90 -5.94
CA THR A 328 6.05 -30.90 -7.09
C THR A 328 5.60 -31.89 -8.17
N GLY A 329 6.10 -31.72 -9.39
CA GLY A 329 5.79 -32.62 -10.52
C GLY A 329 4.30 -32.62 -10.87
N SER A 330 3.73 -33.80 -11.12
CA SER A 330 2.31 -33.96 -11.49
C SER A 330 1.33 -33.52 -10.40
N ARG A 331 1.75 -33.52 -9.12
CA ARG A 331 0.90 -33.04 -8.01
C ARG A 331 0.64 -31.54 -8.07
N LEU A 332 1.49 -30.77 -8.75
CA LEU A 332 1.25 -29.34 -8.95
C LEU A 332 0.00 -29.09 -9.79
N THR A 333 -0.11 -29.72 -10.95
CA THR A 333 -1.25 -29.51 -11.86
C THR A 333 -2.51 -30.18 -11.32
N GLN A 334 -2.38 -31.31 -10.61
CA GLN A 334 -3.50 -31.92 -9.89
C GLN A 334 -4.04 -31.02 -8.78
N HIS A 335 -3.16 -30.31 -8.08
CA HIS A 335 -3.59 -29.40 -7.02
C HIS A 335 -4.13 -28.09 -7.57
N THR A 336 -3.46 -27.50 -8.56
CA THR A 336 -3.80 -26.14 -9.05
C THR A 336 -4.88 -26.17 -10.13
N HIS A 337 -5.13 -27.31 -10.76
CA HIS A 337 -6.02 -27.46 -11.92
C HIS A 337 -5.64 -26.58 -13.12
N HIS A 338 -4.38 -26.15 -13.17
CA HIS A 338 -3.81 -25.35 -14.25
C HIS A 338 -2.61 -26.08 -14.87
N ALA A 339 -2.24 -25.69 -16.10
CA ALA A 339 -1.04 -26.19 -16.75
C ALA A 339 0.22 -25.76 -15.98
N ALA A 340 1.19 -26.66 -15.83
CA ALA A 340 2.35 -26.48 -14.94
C ALA A 340 3.14 -25.18 -15.18
N GLY A 341 3.26 -24.75 -16.44
CA GLY A 341 3.98 -23.53 -16.83
C GLY A 341 3.15 -22.25 -16.76
N SER A 342 1.85 -22.35 -16.49
CA SER A 342 0.94 -21.20 -16.46
C SER A 342 1.06 -20.41 -15.16
N THR A 343 0.62 -19.16 -15.21
CA THR A 343 0.49 -18.30 -14.02
C THR A 343 -0.51 -18.84 -13.00
N GLY A 344 -1.49 -19.65 -13.42
CA GLY A 344 -2.45 -20.32 -12.53
C GLY A 344 -1.84 -21.44 -11.69
N SER A 345 -0.68 -21.98 -12.07
CA SER A 345 0.07 -22.94 -11.25
C SER A 345 1.06 -22.28 -10.28
N ARG A 346 1.06 -20.94 -10.15
CA ARG A 346 1.86 -20.24 -9.14
C ARG A 346 1.14 -20.24 -7.79
N CYS A 347 1.74 -20.85 -6.77
CA CYS A 347 1.19 -20.92 -5.41
C CYS A 347 0.79 -19.53 -4.89
N TYR A 348 1.65 -18.55 -5.15
CA TYR A 348 1.44 -17.14 -4.82
C TYR A 348 0.12 -16.57 -5.32
N ASN A 349 -0.33 -16.93 -6.52
CA ASN A 349 -1.51 -16.28 -7.12
C ASN A 349 -2.82 -16.73 -6.47
N CYS A 350 -2.84 -17.89 -5.81
CA CYS A 350 -3.98 -18.40 -5.07
C CYS A 350 -3.87 -18.14 -3.56
N HIS A 351 -2.68 -18.40 -2.99
CA HIS A 351 -2.48 -18.38 -1.54
C HIS A 351 -1.97 -17.03 -0.99
N MET A 352 -1.50 -16.15 -1.87
CA MET A 352 -1.07 -14.78 -1.55
C MET A 352 -1.53 -13.81 -2.66
N PRO A 353 -2.85 -13.77 -2.95
CA PRO A 353 -3.37 -12.98 -4.06
C PRO A 353 -3.10 -11.47 -3.82
N HIS A 354 -3.11 -10.68 -4.89
CA HIS A 354 -2.98 -9.23 -4.78
C HIS A 354 -4.29 -8.63 -4.25
N THR A 355 -4.48 -8.69 -2.94
CA THR A 355 -5.67 -8.21 -2.22
C THR A 355 -5.32 -7.20 -1.13
N SER A 356 -4.07 -6.75 -1.05
CA SER A 356 -3.69 -5.64 -0.19
C SER A 356 -3.46 -4.41 -1.06
N TYR A 357 -3.91 -3.24 -0.62
CA TYR A 357 -3.72 -1.97 -1.29
C TYR A 357 -2.53 -1.21 -0.70
N ALA A 358 -1.62 -0.73 -1.55
CA ALA A 358 -0.57 0.22 -1.20
C ALA A 358 0.00 0.90 -2.46
N LEU A 359 0.53 2.11 -2.28
CA LEU A 359 1.30 2.83 -3.32
C LEU A 359 0.56 2.91 -4.67
N LEU A 360 -0.74 3.25 -4.65
CA LEU A 360 -1.60 3.32 -5.83
C LEU A 360 -1.67 1.99 -6.62
N GLY A 361 -1.61 0.85 -5.94
CA GLY A 361 -1.65 -0.48 -6.54
C GLY A 361 -2.16 -1.56 -5.59
N ALA A 362 -2.29 -2.78 -6.13
CA ALA A 362 -2.54 -3.96 -5.33
C ALA A 362 -1.25 -4.78 -5.16
N ILE A 363 -0.88 -5.07 -3.91
CA ILE A 363 0.25 -5.89 -3.51
C ILE A 363 -0.23 -7.22 -2.92
N ARG A 364 0.69 -8.17 -2.78
CA ARG A 364 0.37 -9.51 -2.27
C ARG A 364 -0.05 -9.47 -0.80
N SER A 365 -1.17 -10.11 -0.52
CA SER A 365 -1.56 -10.43 0.86
C SER A 365 -0.51 -11.33 1.49
N HIS A 366 -0.05 -10.94 2.68
CA HIS A 366 0.80 -11.77 3.53
C HIS A 366 -0.01 -12.66 4.49
N ARG A 367 -1.34 -12.59 4.45
CA ARG A 367 -2.20 -13.64 4.98
C ARG A 367 -2.16 -14.82 4.01
N VAL A 368 -1.27 -15.78 4.29
CA VAL A 368 -1.13 -17.03 3.53
C VAL A 368 -2.22 -18.00 3.93
N ASP A 369 -3.23 -18.15 3.07
CA ASP A 369 -4.39 -18.98 3.32
C ASP A 369 -4.90 -19.69 2.05
N SER A 370 -5.84 -20.62 2.20
CA SER A 370 -6.49 -21.26 1.06
C SER A 370 -7.58 -20.34 0.50
N PRO A 371 -7.73 -20.23 -0.83
CA PRO A 371 -8.79 -19.45 -1.46
C PRO A 371 -10.17 -19.78 -0.89
N LYS A 372 -10.98 -18.75 -0.68
CA LYS A 372 -12.39 -18.88 -0.33
C LYS A 372 -13.21 -17.98 -1.23
N VAL A 373 -14.42 -18.43 -1.53
CA VAL A 373 -15.41 -17.60 -2.22
C VAL A 373 -16.41 -17.14 -1.17
N VAL A 374 -16.54 -15.83 -1.06
CA VAL A 374 -17.48 -15.14 -0.17
C VAL A 374 -18.20 -14.08 -0.99
N SER A 375 -19.36 -13.65 -0.51
CA SER A 375 -20.06 -12.50 -1.09
C SER A 375 -19.17 -11.25 -0.99
N ILE A 376 -19.20 -10.41 -2.01
CA ILE A 376 -18.52 -9.11 -1.99
C ILE A 376 -19.30 -8.07 -1.18
N ARG A 377 -20.58 -8.34 -0.89
CA ARG A 377 -21.45 -7.44 -0.14
C ARG A 377 -20.93 -7.26 1.28
N GLY A 378 -20.96 -6.02 1.77
CA GLY A 378 -20.45 -5.65 3.09
C GLY A 378 -18.92 -5.56 3.17
N GLY A 379 -18.20 -5.53 2.04
CA GLY A 379 -16.74 -5.39 2.00
C GLY A 379 -15.98 -6.72 2.06
N GLY A 380 -16.55 -7.79 1.48
CA GLY A 380 -15.89 -9.08 1.39
C GLY A 380 -14.58 -9.05 0.58
N ARG A 381 -13.56 -9.80 1.01
CA ARG A 381 -12.30 -9.90 0.28
C ARG A 381 -12.53 -10.48 -1.13
N PRO A 382 -12.03 -9.84 -2.20
CA PRO A 382 -12.07 -10.43 -3.54
C PRO A 382 -11.35 -11.79 -3.58
N ASN A 383 -11.99 -12.80 -4.18
CA ASN A 383 -11.42 -14.16 -4.22
C ASN A 383 -10.36 -14.31 -5.32
N ALA A 384 -9.33 -15.13 -5.08
CA ALA A 384 -8.20 -15.28 -5.99
C ALA A 384 -8.58 -15.72 -7.41
N CYS A 385 -9.62 -16.55 -7.57
CA CYS A 385 -10.05 -17.05 -8.88
C CYS A 385 -10.60 -15.92 -9.76
N ASN A 386 -11.50 -15.10 -9.21
CA ASN A 386 -12.13 -13.99 -9.94
C ASN A 386 -11.23 -12.74 -10.08
N LEU A 387 -10.03 -12.76 -9.49
CA LEU A 387 -8.97 -11.78 -9.75
C LEU A 387 -8.09 -12.15 -10.96
N CYS A 388 -8.18 -13.38 -11.47
CA CYS A 388 -7.62 -13.78 -12.77
C CYS A 388 -8.72 -13.93 -13.82
N HIS A 389 -9.77 -14.66 -13.49
CA HIS A 389 -10.93 -14.89 -14.36
C HIS A 389 -11.97 -13.79 -14.17
N LEU A 390 -11.60 -12.59 -14.63
CA LEU A 390 -12.39 -11.37 -14.47
C LEU A 390 -13.77 -11.49 -15.12
N ASP A 391 -13.93 -12.37 -16.12
CA ASP A 391 -15.15 -12.60 -16.88
C ASP A 391 -16.10 -13.64 -16.24
N ARG A 392 -15.76 -14.18 -15.07
CA ARG A 392 -16.52 -15.25 -14.39
C ARG A 392 -17.21 -14.77 -13.13
N SER A 393 -18.35 -15.38 -12.82
CA SER A 393 -19.12 -15.08 -11.61
C SER A 393 -18.50 -15.70 -10.36
N ALA A 394 -18.94 -15.25 -9.17
CA ALA A 394 -18.53 -15.84 -7.90
C ALA A 394 -19.07 -17.28 -7.78
N ARG A 395 -20.27 -17.55 -8.32
CA ARG A 395 -20.82 -18.91 -8.39
C ARG A 395 -19.90 -19.85 -9.15
N TRP A 396 -19.38 -19.43 -10.31
CA TRP A 396 -18.44 -20.25 -11.07
C TRP A 396 -17.21 -20.63 -10.23
N ALA A 397 -16.62 -19.66 -9.52
CA ALA A 397 -15.49 -19.92 -8.64
C ALA A 397 -15.87 -20.86 -7.50
N SER A 398 -17.05 -20.66 -6.87
CA SER A 398 -17.54 -21.52 -5.80
C SER A 398 -17.72 -22.97 -6.26
N GLU A 399 -18.30 -23.18 -7.44
CA GLU A 399 -18.49 -24.52 -8.01
C GLU A 399 -17.15 -25.23 -8.23
N ARG A 400 -16.12 -24.53 -8.74
CA ARG A 400 -14.76 -25.10 -8.87
C ARG A 400 -14.15 -25.44 -7.52
N MET A 401 -14.34 -24.58 -6.51
CA MET A 401 -13.83 -24.86 -5.16
C MET A 401 -14.50 -26.06 -4.49
N VAL A 402 -15.80 -26.28 -4.74
CA VAL A 402 -16.54 -27.47 -4.29
C VAL A 402 -16.02 -28.70 -5.02
N GLU A 403 -15.95 -28.65 -6.35
CA GLU A 403 -15.54 -29.76 -7.23
C GLU A 403 -14.11 -30.24 -6.95
N TRP A 404 -13.17 -29.30 -6.80
CA TRP A 404 -11.74 -29.61 -6.69
C TRP A 404 -11.27 -29.89 -5.28
N TYR A 405 -11.86 -29.22 -4.28
CA TYR A 405 -11.35 -29.24 -2.91
C TYR A 405 -12.40 -29.62 -1.85
N GLY A 406 -13.64 -29.91 -2.25
CA GLY A 406 -14.71 -30.28 -1.32
C GLY A 406 -15.12 -29.16 -0.37
N HIS A 407 -14.95 -27.89 -0.77
CA HIS A 407 -15.45 -26.76 0.00
C HIS A 407 -16.99 -26.80 0.10
N LYS A 408 -17.55 -26.12 1.11
CA LYS A 408 -18.99 -25.84 1.12
C LYS A 408 -19.32 -24.81 0.02
N PRO A 409 -20.47 -24.92 -0.66
CA PRO A 409 -20.93 -23.88 -1.57
C PRO A 409 -21.03 -22.52 -0.85
N ALA A 410 -20.61 -21.45 -1.53
CA ALA A 410 -20.72 -20.10 -1.00
C ALA A 410 -22.19 -19.63 -0.97
N GLU A 411 -22.54 -18.85 0.05
CA GLU A 411 -23.82 -18.14 0.12
C GLU A 411 -23.69 -16.86 -0.72
N LEU A 412 -24.44 -16.77 -1.82
CA LEU A 412 -24.31 -15.71 -2.82
C LEU A 412 -25.67 -15.11 -3.16
N VAL A 413 -25.68 -13.79 -3.42
CA VAL A 413 -26.88 -13.12 -3.93
C VAL A 413 -27.08 -13.42 -5.43
N GLU A 414 -28.27 -13.11 -5.96
CA GLU A 414 -28.64 -13.46 -7.34
C GLU A 414 -27.65 -12.91 -8.39
N GLU A 415 -27.24 -11.64 -8.25
CA GLU A 415 -26.28 -11.00 -9.13
C GLU A 415 -24.93 -11.73 -9.14
N GLU A 416 -24.43 -12.16 -7.98
CA GLU A 416 -23.14 -12.87 -7.84
C GLU A 416 -23.13 -14.26 -8.48
N GLN A 417 -24.32 -14.80 -8.80
CA GLN A 417 -24.44 -16.07 -9.50
C GLN A 417 -24.25 -15.92 -11.01
N THR A 418 -24.66 -14.78 -11.58
CA THR A 418 -24.84 -14.62 -13.03
C THR A 418 -23.94 -13.55 -13.65
N VAL A 419 -23.58 -12.51 -12.89
CA VAL A 419 -22.70 -11.44 -13.34
C VAL A 419 -21.26 -11.78 -12.96
N ALA A 420 -20.33 -11.42 -13.83
CA ALA A 420 -18.91 -11.55 -13.55
C ALA A 420 -18.55 -10.82 -12.25
N SER A 421 -17.86 -11.51 -11.33
CA SER A 421 -17.59 -10.98 -9.99
C SER A 421 -16.75 -9.71 -10.04
N TRP A 422 -15.84 -9.59 -11.01
CA TRP A 422 -15.06 -8.38 -11.24
C TRP A 422 -15.95 -7.18 -11.62
N VAL A 423 -16.97 -7.39 -12.47
CA VAL A 423 -17.92 -6.33 -12.84
C VAL A 423 -18.70 -5.87 -11.62
N LEU A 424 -19.11 -6.79 -10.75
CA LEU A 424 -19.77 -6.43 -9.49
C LEU A 424 -18.82 -5.68 -8.55
N LEU A 425 -17.54 -6.07 -8.48
CA LEU A 425 -16.55 -5.34 -7.67
C LEU A 425 -16.38 -3.90 -8.15
N VAL A 426 -16.22 -3.65 -9.45
CA VAL A 426 -16.03 -2.28 -9.96
C VAL A 426 -17.29 -1.44 -9.94
N LEU A 427 -18.48 -2.04 -10.12
CA LEU A 427 -19.74 -1.29 -10.09
C LEU A 427 -20.30 -1.13 -8.67
N GLN A 428 -20.20 -2.15 -7.82
CA GLN A 428 -20.88 -2.18 -6.53
C GLN A 428 -19.95 -2.17 -5.32
N GLY A 429 -18.69 -2.57 -5.48
CA GLY A 429 -17.77 -2.70 -4.36
C GLY A 429 -17.45 -1.37 -3.68
N ASP A 430 -16.96 -1.45 -2.45
CA ASP A 430 -16.41 -0.31 -1.72
C ASP A 430 -15.16 0.26 -2.42
N PRO A 431 -14.65 1.44 -2.03
CA PRO A 431 -13.52 2.07 -2.71
C PRO A 431 -12.26 1.18 -2.81
N VAL A 432 -12.02 0.31 -1.82
CA VAL A 432 -10.87 -0.60 -1.77
C VAL A 432 -11.09 -1.80 -2.68
N GLN A 433 -12.28 -2.39 -2.62
CA GLN A 433 -12.67 -3.47 -3.54
C GLN A 433 -12.54 -3.02 -5.00
N ARG A 434 -12.97 -1.79 -5.31
CA ARG A 434 -12.78 -1.19 -6.63
C ARG A 434 -11.31 -1.00 -6.96
N ALA A 435 -10.51 -0.43 -6.05
CA ALA A 435 -9.07 -0.26 -6.28
C ALA A 435 -8.39 -1.59 -6.63
N VAL A 436 -8.60 -2.63 -5.82
CA VAL A 436 -8.05 -3.96 -6.07
C VAL A 436 -8.53 -4.51 -7.42
N ALA A 437 -9.84 -4.50 -7.68
CA ALA A 437 -10.39 -5.03 -8.93
C ALA A 437 -9.83 -4.28 -10.16
N ILE A 438 -9.86 -2.95 -10.16
CA ILE A 438 -9.38 -2.13 -11.27
C ILE A 438 -7.90 -2.43 -11.57
N TRP A 439 -7.06 -2.55 -10.54
CA TRP A 439 -5.65 -2.92 -10.71
C TRP A 439 -5.49 -4.26 -11.44
N HIS A 440 -6.30 -5.27 -11.10
CA HIS A 440 -6.25 -6.59 -11.74
C HIS A 440 -6.60 -6.56 -13.24
N ALA A 441 -7.42 -5.62 -13.71
CA ALA A 441 -7.65 -5.44 -15.15
C ALA A 441 -6.42 -4.94 -15.92
N GLY A 442 -5.45 -4.33 -15.21
CA GLY A 442 -4.13 -4.00 -15.75
C GLY A 442 -3.12 -5.14 -15.65
N TRP A 443 -3.40 -6.18 -14.85
CA TRP A 443 -2.47 -7.27 -14.56
C TRP A 443 -2.48 -8.33 -15.67
N MET A 444 -1.33 -8.53 -16.33
CA MET A 444 -1.24 -9.41 -17.51
C MET A 444 -1.76 -10.84 -17.32
N PRO A 445 -1.51 -11.54 -16.18
CA PRO A 445 -2.11 -12.84 -15.92
C PRO A 445 -3.64 -12.85 -15.97
N ALA A 446 -4.31 -11.83 -15.43
CA ALA A 446 -5.75 -11.72 -15.48
C ALA A 446 -6.24 -11.46 -16.91
N ARG A 447 -5.63 -10.50 -17.62
CA ARG A 447 -5.95 -10.22 -19.04
C ARG A 447 -5.79 -11.45 -19.93
N THR A 448 -4.75 -12.26 -19.68
CA THR A 448 -4.53 -13.52 -20.41
C THR A 448 -5.61 -14.55 -20.11
N ALA A 449 -6.11 -14.60 -18.87
CA ALA A 449 -7.09 -15.59 -18.43
C ALA A 449 -8.54 -15.21 -18.77
N SER A 450 -8.87 -13.92 -18.86
CA SER A 450 -10.24 -13.41 -19.08
C SER A 450 -10.48 -12.78 -20.46
N GLY A 451 -9.42 -12.60 -21.25
CA GLY A 451 -9.46 -11.73 -22.44
C GLY A 451 -9.57 -10.24 -22.08
N THR A 452 -9.47 -9.39 -23.10
CA THR A 452 -9.42 -7.93 -22.96
C THR A 452 -10.57 -7.19 -23.64
N ASP A 453 -11.26 -7.83 -24.57
CA ASP A 453 -12.20 -7.20 -25.53
C ASP A 453 -13.43 -6.56 -24.89
N TRP A 454 -13.63 -6.72 -23.58
CA TRP A 454 -14.79 -6.25 -22.83
C TRP A 454 -14.43 -5.29 -21.67
N LEU A 455 -13.14 -5.09 -21.38
CA LEU A 455 -12.71 -4.34 -20.20
C LEU A 455 -12.87 -2.82 -20.36
N VAL A 456 -12.65 -2.30 -21.57
CA VAL A 456 -12.56 -0.85 -21.83
C VAL A 456 -13.79 -0.07 -21.36
N PRO A 457 -15.04 -0.48 -21.63
CA PRO A 457 -16.22 0.27 -21.16
C PRO A 457 -16.29 0.40 -19.64
N HIS A 458 -15.92 -0.66 -18.90
CA HIS A 458 -15.91 -0.65 -17.43
C HIS A 458 -14.79 0.22 -16.88
N LEU A 459 -13.59 0.13 -17.43
CA LEU A 459 -12.45 0.98 -17.04
C LEU A 459 -12.71 2.45 -17.35
N ALA A 460 -13.33 2.74 -18.51
CA ALA A 460 -13.73 4.09 -18.87
C ALA A 460 -14.71 4.69 -17.86
N GLU A 461 -15.68 3.90 -17.37
CA GLU A 461 -16.59 4.34 -16.29
C GLU A 461 -15.82 4.69 -14.99
N GLN A 462 -14.77 3.94 -14.66
CA GLN A 462 -13.97 4.20 -13.46
C GLN A 462 -13.06 5.45 -13.58
N LEU A 463 -12.91 6.04 -14.78
CA LEU A 463 -12.24 7.34 -14.93
C LEU A 463 -13.05 8.50 -14.33
N ASP A 464 -14.31 8.28 -13.95
CA ASP A 464 -15.14 9.22 -13.19
C ASP A 464 -15.44 8.76 -11.75
N ASP A 465 -14.71 7.78 -11.22
CA ASP A 465 -14.85 7.39 -9.80
C ASP A 465 -14.60 8.60 -8.90
N VAL A 466 -15.32 8.70 -7.79
CA VAL A 466 -15.17 9.81 -6.82
C VAL A 466 -13.80 9.77 -6.12
N TYR A 467 -13.19 8.58 -5.98
CA TYR A 467 -11.84 8.39 -5.44
C TYR A 467 -10.78 8.57 -6.53
N SER A 468 -9.86 9.52 -6.34
CA SER A 468 -8.79 9.82 -7.28
C SER A 468 -7.90 8.60 -7.58
N VAL A 469 -7.63 7.78 -6.58
CA VAL A 469 -6.89 6.52 -6.71
C VAL A 469 -7.55 5.56 -7.70
N ASN A 470 -8.88 5.43 -7.68
CA ASN A 470 -9.57 4.53 -8.61
C ASN A 470 -9.49 5.06 -10.05
N ARG A 471 -9.56 6.39 -10.23
CA ARG A 471 -9.32 7.02 -11.54
C ARG A 471 -7.88 6.79 -12.02
N TRP A 472 -6.90 6.89 -11.14
CA TRP A 472 -5.50 6.56 -11.43
C TRP A 472 -5.34 5.11 -11.86
N LEU A 473 -5.86 4.17 -11.08
CA LEU A 473 -5.78 2.74 -11.36
C LEU A 473 -6.45 2.38 -12.68
N ALA A 474 -7.59 3.00 -13.00
CA ALA A 474 -8.29 2.77 -14.25
C ALA A 474 -7.47 3.26 -15.45
N TRP A 475 -6.84 4.43 -15.32
CA TRP A 475 -5.92 4.95 -16.31
C TRP A 475 -4.72 4.02 -16.52
N GLN A 476 -4.11 3.52 -15.45
CA GLN A 476 -2.99 2.58 -15.52
C GLN A 476 -3.42 1.24 -16.14
N ALA A 477 -4.59 0.71 -15.78
CA ALA A 477 -5.13 -0.52 -16.35
C ALA A 477 -5.45 -0.40 -17.85
N LEU A 478 -5.90 0.78 -18.31
CA LEU A 478 -6.05 1.08 -19.73
C LEU A 478 -4.69 1.10 -20.44
N LYS A 479 -3.65 1.72 -19.86
CA LYS A 479 -2.29 1.74 -20.44
C LYS A 479 -1.63 0.37 -20.58
N SER A 480 -2.10 -0.65 -19.85
CA SER A 480 -1.69 -2.04 -20.07
C SER A 480 -2.20 -2.63 -21.40
N ASP A 481 -3.15 -1.96 -22.06
CA ASP A 481 -3.54 -2.27 -23.42
C ASP A 481 -2.59 -1.60 -24.43
N PRO A 482 -2.00 -2.34 -25.38
CA PRO A 482 -1.20 -1.74 -26.46
C PRO A 482 -1.91 -0.60 -27.21
N ALA A 483 -3.24 -0.64 -27.34
CA ALA A 483 -4.03 0.40 -28.00
C ALA A 483 -4.08 1.72 -27.21
N HIS A 484 -3.77 1.69 -25.90
CA HIS A 484 -3.94 2.82 -25.00
C HIS A 484 -2.67 3.15 -24.19
N VAL A 485 -1.51 2.58 -24.55
CA VAL A 485 -0.23 2.83 -23.86
C VAL A 485 0.15 4.32 -23.79
N GLN A 486 -0.26 5.11 -24.80
CA GLN A 486 -0.05 6.56 -24.88
C GLN A 486 -1.26 7.39 -24.41
N LEU A 487 -2.24 6.78 -23.74
CA LEU A 487 -3.43 7.49 -23.29
C LEU A 487 -3.05 8.59 -22.29
N ALA A 488 -3.22 9.85 -22.69
CA ALA A 488 -3.09 10.99 -21.80
C ALA A 488 -4.36 11.14 -20.96
N PHE A 489 -4.21 11.24 -19.64
CA PHE A 489 -5.32 11.44 -18.71
C PHE A 489 -4.87 12.22 -17.48
N ASP A 490 -5.69 13.20 -17.09
CA ASP A 490 -5.51 13.94 -15.85
C ASP A 490 -6.52 13.45 -14.81
N PHE A 491 -6.09 12.53 -13.93
CA PHE A 491 -6.95 11.92 -12.92
C PHE A 491 -7.38 12.88 -11.80
N VAL A 492 -6.70 14.00 -11.62
CA VAL A 492 -7.08 15.06 -10.64
C VAL A 492 -7.66 16.30 -11.33
N GLY A 493 -7.60 16.35 -12.66
CA GLY A 493 -8.13 17.43 -13.47
C GLY A 493 -9.65 17.56 -13.40
N PRO A 494 -10.22 18.65 -13.93
CA PRO A 494 -11.66 18.93 -13.86
C PRO A 494 -12.48 17.88 -14.63
N ARG A 495 -13.67 17.59 -14.10
CA ARG A 495 -14.56 16.54 -14.63
C ARG A 495 -14.82 16.64 -16.14
N PRO A 496 -15.12 17.82 -16.74
CA PRO A 496 -15.34 17.89 -18.20
C PRO A 496 -14.16 17.39 -19.04
N GLY A 497 -12.92 17.62 -18.58
CA GLY A 497 -11.73 17.12 -19.26
C GLY A 497 -11.59 15.60 -19.17
N ARG A 498 -11.92 15.04 -18.00
CA ARG A 498 -11.98 13.58 -17.81
C ARG A 498 -13.11 12.97 -18.63
N GLU A 499 -14.26 13.64 -18.71
CA GLU A 499 -15.47 13.21 -19.41
C GLU A 499 -15.24 13.01 -20.90
N ALA A 500 -14.56 13.97 -21.52
CA ALA A 500 -14.16 13.86 -22.92
C ALA A 500 -13.33 12.58 -23.19
N VAL A 501 -12.49 12.15 -22.25
CA VAL A 501 -11.65 10.96 -22.40
C VAL A 501 -12.48 9.67 -22.32
N TRP A 502 -13.32 9.50 -21.30
CA TRP A 502 -14.08 8.25 -21.18
C TRP A 502 -15.18 8.12 -22.24
N LEU A 503 -15.80 9.22 -22.66
CA LEU A 503 -16.77 9.20 -23.77
C LEU A 503 -16.12 8.77 -25.08
N ARG A 504 -14.89 9.27 -25.36
CA ARG A 504 -14.12 8.85 -26.53
C ARG A 504 -13.81 7.35 -26.49
N LEU A 505 -13.27 6.85 -25.38
CA LEU A 505 -12.92 5.43 -25.22
C LEU A 505 -14.14 4.51 -25.41
N ARG A 506 -15.29 4.88 -24.84
CA ARG A 506 -16.54 4.11 -25.01
C ARG A 506 -17.00 4.08 -26.46
N LYS A 507 -16.92 5.21 -27.17
CA LYS A 507 -17.30 5.30 -28.59
C LYS A 507 -16.38 4.47 -29.48
N GLU A 508 -15.06 4.57 -29.27
CA GLU A 508 -14.05 3.79 -30.00
C GLU A 508 -14.29 2.29 -29.80
N TRP A 509 -14.47 1.86 -28.55
CA TRP A 509 -14.77 0.46 -28.23
C TRP A 509 -16.06 -0.04 -28.89
N ALA A 510 -17.15 0.73 -28.78
CA ALA A 510 -18.45 0.35 -29.34
C ALA A 510 -18.38 0.11 -30.85
N SER A 511 -17.63 0.94 -31.58
CA SER A 511 -17.46 0.77 -33.04
C SER A 511 -16.74 -0.51 -33.45
N GLY A 512 -15.98 -1.14 -32.54
CA GLY A 512 -15.21 -2.35 -32.80
C GLY A 512 -15.76 -3.61 -32.13
N SER A 513 -16.90 -3.54 -31.42
CA SER A 513 -17.33 -4.62 -30.52
C SER A 513 -18.47 -5.50 -31.04
N GLU A 514 -18.88 -5.37 -32.31
CA GLU A 514 -19.96 -6.18 -32.90
C GLU A 514 -19.70 -7.70 -32.83
N GLY A 515 -18.42 -8.11 -32.83
CA GLY A 515 -18.00 -9.52 -32.74
C GLY A 515 -17.90 -10.08 -31.32
N LEU A 516 -18.28 -9.33 -30.28
CA LEU A 516 -18.17 -9.78 -28.90
C LEU A 516 -19.12 -10.96 -28.62
N ASP A 517 -18.61 -12.02 -28.01
CA ASP A 517 -19.41 -13.21 -27.65
C ASP A 517 -20.66 -12.80 -26.82
N PRO A 518 -21.88 -13.18 -27.24
CA PRO A 518 -23.10 -12.75 -26.56
C PRO A 518 -23.21 -13.22 -25.10
N ASP A 519 -22.59 -14.36 -24.75
CA ASP A 519 -22.59 -14.83 -23.36
C ASP A 519 -21.63 -14.04 -22.49
N LEU A 520 -20.43 -13.77 -22.99
CA LEU A 520 -19.48 -12.84 -22.39
C LEU A 520 -20.13 -11.47 -22.19
N ALA A 521 -20.73 -10.89 -23.23
CA ALA A 521 -21.41 -9.61 -23.15
C ALA A 521 -22.49 -9.59 -22.06
N ARG A 522 -23.32 -10.63 -21.98
CA ARG A 522 -24.37 -10.75 -20.95
C ARG A 522 -23.80 -10.84 -19.54
N ARG A 523 -22.78 -11.66 -19.30
CA ARG A 523 -22.19 -11.82 -17.95
C ARG A 523 -21.31 -10.64 -17.54
N THR A 524 -20.81 -9.86 -18.51
CA THR A 524 -20.05 -8.62 -18.26
C THR A 524 -20.87 -7.35 -18.43
N VAL A 525 -22.19 -7.44 -18.55
CA VAL A 525 -23.11 -6.28 -18.58
C VAL A 525 -22.81 -5.31 -19.74
N LEU A 526 -22.61 -5.88 -20.93
CA LEU A 526 -22.36 -5.17 -22.18
C LEU A 526 -23.41 -5.49 -23.23
N VAL A 527 -23.58 -4.55 -24.16
CA VAL A 527 -24.33 -4.68 -25.40
C VAL A 527 -23.35 -4.45 -26.55
N PRO A 528 -23.06 -5.45 -27.39
CA PRO A 528 -22.20 -5.31 -28.57
C PRO A 528 -22.66 -4.14 -29.45
N GLY A 529 -21.74 -3.28 -29.89
CA GLY A 529 -22.06 -2.09 -30.69
C GLY A 529 -22.57 -0.87 -29.89
N GLU A 530 -22.95 -1.03 -28.62
CA GLU A 530 -23.52 0.06 -27.81
C GLU A 530 -22.68 0.42 -26.57
N GLY A 531 -21.98 -0.55 -25.95
CA GLY A 531 -21.20 -0.32 -24.72
C GLY A 531 -21.79 -1.02 -23.50
N LEU A 532 -21.81 -0.33 -22.36
CA LEU A 532 -22.45 -0.81 -21.13
C LEU A 532 -23.96 -0.95 -21.33
N ASP A 533 -24.55 -2.05 -20.85
CA ASP A 533 -26.01 -2.16 -20.72
C ASP A 533 -26.46 -1.12 -19.68
N ARG A 534 -26.99 -0.01 -20.15
CA ARG A 534 -27.32 1.15 -19.32
C ARG A 534 -28.28 0.80 -18.19
N LYS A 535 -29.35 0.05 -18.49
CA LYS A 535 -30.38 -0.27 -17.50
C LYS A 535 -29.83 -1.20 -16.41
N ARG A 536 -29.06 -2.23 -16.79
CA ARG A 536 -28.44 -3.12 -15.81
C ARG A 536 -27.34 -2.42 -15.02
N THR A 537 -26.53 -1.60 -15.67
CA THR A 537 -25.47 -0.82 -15.01
C THR A 537 -26.04 0.14 -13.98
N GLU A 538 -27.08 0.91 -14.34
CA GLU A 538 -27.79 1.80 -13.41
C GLU A 538 -28.36 1.03 -12.22
N LYS A 539 -29.00 -0.14 -12.44
CA LYS A 539 -29.46 -1.01 -11.34
C LYS A 539 -28.32 -1.41 -10.41
N LEU A 540 -27.19 -1.86 -10.97
CA LEU A 540 -26.06 -2.32 -10.16
C LEU A 540 -25.45 -1.18 -9.34
N LEU A 541 -25.30 0.02 -9.92
CA LEU A 541 -24.76 1.20 -9.25
C LEU A 541 -25.63 1.71 -8.08
N LEU A 542 -26.95 1.43 -8.09
CA LEU A 542 -27.83 1.76 -6.96
C LEU A 542 -27.45 1.01 -5.68
N GLU A 543 -26.79 -0.14 -5.82
CA GLU A 543 -26.36 -0.97 -4.69
C GLU A 543 -24.86 -0.84 -4.42
N ARG A 544 -24.21 0.20 -4.98
CA ARG A 544 -22.81 0.49 -4.73
C ARG A 544 -22.60 0.83 -3.26
N ASP A 545 -21.53 0.28 -2.71
CA ASP A 545 -21.07 0.61 -1.38
C ASP A 545 -20.35 1.97 -1.39
N TYR A 546 -21.04 2.97 -0.86
CA TYR A 546 -20.56 4.35 -0.73
C TYR A 546 -19.91 4.63 0.62
N ARG A 547 -19.58 3.60 1.43
CA ARG A 547 -18.83 3.81 2.67
C ARG A 547 -17.55 4.58 2.37
N GLU A 548 -17.30 5.60 3.19
CA GLU A 548 -16.08 6.37 3.12
C GLU A 548 -14.95 5.60 3.80
N VAL A 549 -13.89 5.32 3.03
CA VAL A 549 -12.73 4.57 3.50
C VAL A 549 -11.49 5.39 3.24
N SER A 550 -10.66 5.53 4.27
CA SER A 550 -9.36 6.16 4.21
C SER A 550 -8.26 5.15 4.55
N VAL A 551 -7.28 5.07 3.67
CA VAL A 551 -5.98 4.44 3.95
C VAL A 551 -4.99 5.56 4.12
N PRO A 552 -4.66 5.93 5.38
CA PRO A 552 -3.63 6.93 5.61
C PRO A 552 -2.26 6.39 5.17
N GLU A 553 -1.33 7.32 5.02
CA GLU A 553 0.08 7.09 4.67
C GLU A 553 0.77 6.02 5.52
#